data_AF-A0A9Y2NNF3-F1
#
_entry.id   AF-A0A9Y2NNF3-F1
#
_cell.length_a   1.000
_cell.length_b   1.000
_cell.length_c   1.000
_cell.angle_alpha   90.00
_cell.angle_beta   90.00
_cell.angle_gamma   90.00
#
_symmetry.space_group_name_H-M   'P 1'
#
loop_
_entity.id
_entity.type
_entity.pdbx_description
1 polymer ?
#
loop_
_entity_poly.entity_id
_entity_poly.type
_entity_poly.pdbx_seq_one_letter_code
_entity_poly.pdbx_strand_id
1 'polypeptide(L)'
;MLTAVGAAVIAAVASLVGVTLGALLEPWKLNAARRAKLRQDRADRCAGFIEAAVRARQHNIDLNVIHRRREIGELPEEDDERTAGYEDSYYVARAQMRSFFGLLVMSGPDELVEQARVVRQRDFELHVVRLEVDDGGGFDRMNLPPVVRKAAGAVDRAIEEFALVARKHTA
;
A
#
# COMPACT_ATOMS: atom_id res chain seq x y z
N MET A 1 -37.25 44.28 38.45
CA MET A 1 -37.94 43.18 37.72
C MET A 1 -37.77 43.27 36.20
N LEU A 2 -37.83 44.45 35.56
CA LEU A 2 -37.68 44.61 34.09
C LEU A 2 -36.35 44.08 33.49
N THR A 3 -35.24 44.15 34.24
CA THR A 3 -33.92 43.69 33.78
C THR A 3 -33.77 42.17 33.76
N ALA A 4 -34.38 41.46 34.72
CA ALA A 4 -34.33 40.01 34.81
C ALA A 4 -35.16 39.33 33.71
N VAL A 5 -36.32 39.92 33.37
CA VAL A 5 -37.17 39.43 32.28
C VAL A 5 -36.49 39.64 30.92
N GLY A 6 -35.83 40.79 30.70
CA GLY A 6 -35.04 41.04 29.49
C GLY A 6 -33.88 40.05 29.31
N ALA A 7 -33.13 39.77 30.39
CA ALA A 7 -32.03 38.80 30.36
C ALA A 7 -32.51 37.36 30.06
N ALA A 8 -33.65 36.96 30.64
CA ALA A 8 -34.23 35.62 30.43
C ALA A 8 -34.71 35.44 28.97
N VAL A 9 -35.31 36.46 28.37
CA VAL A 9 -35.74 36.42 26.96
C VAL A 9 -34.55 36.35 26.02
N ILE A 10 -33.48 37.13 26.27
CA ILE A 10 -32.25 37.07 25.47
C ILE A 10 -31.59 35.69 25.57
N ALA A 11 -31.52 35.10 26.76
CA ALA A 11 -30.96 33.77 26.95
C ALA A 11 -31.78 32.69 26.21
N ALA A 12 -33.11 32.79 26.22
CA ALA A 12 -33.99 31.88 25.51
C ALA A 12 -33.87 32.01 23.98
N VAL A 13 -33.71 33.22 23.45
CA VAL A 13 -33.49 33.44 22.01
C VAL A 13 -32.10 32.95 21.61
N ALA A 14 -31.06 33.23 22.40
CA ALA A 14 -29.70 32.77 22.13
C ALA A 14 -29.59 31.24 22.17
N SER A 15 -30.28 30.57 23.10
CA SER A 15 -30.29 29.10 23.16
C SER A 15 -31.04 28.50 21.97
N LEU A 16 -32.17 29.07 21.57
CA LEU A 16 -32.93 28.63 20.39
C LEU A 16 -32.11 28.81 19.10
N VAL A 17 -31.43 29.94 18.95
CA VAL A 17 -30.53 30.22 17.82
C VAL A 17 -29.34 29.27 17.83
N GLY A 18 -28.74 28.99 19.00
CA GLY A 18 -27.64 28.04 19.14
C GLY A 18 -28.04 26.60 18.76
N VAL A 19 -29.22 26.14 19.19
CA VAL A 19 -29.73 24.79 18.88
C VAL A 19 -30.10 24.66 17.40
N THR A 20 -30.73 25.68 16.82
CA THR A 20 -31.11 25.67 15.39
C THR A 20 -29.91 25.77 14.45
N LEU A 21 -28.91 26.61 14.76
CA LEU A 21 -27.63 26.63 14.04
C LEU A 21 -26.85 25.31 14.23
N GLY A 22 -26.88 24.73 15.44
CA GLY A 22 -26.30 23.42 15.71
C GLY A 22 -26.89 22.34 14.82
N ALA A 23 -28.22 22.24 14.78
CA ALA A 23 -28.95 21.28 13.96
C ALA A 23 -28.75 21.50 12.44
N LEU A 24 -28.56 22.74 11.99
CA LEU A 24 -28.26 23.03 10.58
C LEU A 24 -26.82 22.68 10.18
N LEU A 25 -25.87 22.80 11.12
CA LEU A 25 -24.46 22.47 10.88
C LEU A 25 -24.13 20.99 11.07
N GLU A 26 -24.94 20.24 11.82
CA GLU A 26 -24.76 18.80 12.03
C GLU A 26 -24.69 17.98 10.72
N PRO A 27 -25.60 18.15 9.75
CA PRO A 27 -25.51 17.46 8.46
C PRO A 27 -24.22 17.78 7.71
N TRP A 28 -23.73 19.02 7.82
CA TRP A 28 -22.51 19.46 7.17
C TRP A 28 -21.28 18.84 7.83
N LYS A 29 -21.24 18.79 9.17
CA LYS A 29 -20.20 18.11 9.94
C LYS A 29 -20.17 16.61 9.64
N LEU A 30 -21.33 15.95 9.61
CA LEU A 30 -21.45 14.53 9.27
C LEU A 30 -20.98 14.25 7.84
N ASN A 31 -21.35 15.10 6.88
CA ASN A 31 -20.91 14.97 5.49
C ASN A 31 -19.41 15.26 5.31
N ALA A 32 -18.84 16.18 6.08
CA ALA A 32 -17.40 16.44 6.10
C ALA A 32 -16.63 15.25 6.71
N ALA A 33 -17.08 14.74 7.85
CA ALA A 33 -16.51 13.56 8.50
C ALA A 33 -16.59 12.31 7.60
N ARG A 34 -17.73 12.10 6.91
CA ARG A 34 -17.89 11.00 5.96
C ARG A 34 -16.94 11.12 4.78
N ARG A 35 -16.76 12.31 4.22
CA ARG A 35 -15.79 12.55 3.14
C ARG A 35 -14.35 12.34 3.60
N ALA A 36 -13.99 12.81 4.79
CA ALA A 36 -12.68 12.59 5.37
C ALA A 36 -12.40 11.09 5.58
N LYS A 37 -13.37 10.35 6.14
CA LYS A 37 -13.28 8.90 6.32
C LYS A 37 -13.08 8.17 4.98
N LEU A 38 -13.85 8.53 3.95
CA LEU A 38 -13.69 7.92 2.63
C LEU A 38 -12.31 8.17 2.01
N ARG A 39 -11.73 9.36 2.20
CA ARG A 39 -10.35 9.64 1.76
C ARG A 39 -9.33 8.82 2.53
N GLN A 40 -9.50 8.71 3.85
CA GLN A 40 -8.64 7.90 4.69
C GLN A 40 -8.71 6.42 4.30
N ASP A 41 -9.91 5.85 4.16
CA ASP A 41 -10.09 4.45 3.74
C ASP A 41 -9.43 4.18 2.38
N ARG A 42 -9.44 5.14 1.45
CA ARG A 42 -8.74 5.04 0.17
C ARG A 42 -7.21 5.11 0.34
N ALA A 43 -6.73 6.02 1.17
CA ALA A 43 -5.30 6.15 1.47
C ALA A 43 -4.76 4.87 2.10
N ASP A 44 -5.48 4.29 3.06
CA ASP A 44 -5.10 3.07 3.75
C ASP A 44 -5.04 1.87 2.79
N ARG A 45 -5.98 1.77 1.84
CA ARG A 45 -5.94 0.72 0.80
C ARG A 45 -4.75 0.88 -0.13
N CYS A 46 -4.43 2.11 -0.54
CA CYS A 46 -3.28 2.38 -1.40
C CYS A 46 -1.96 2.10 -0.66
N ALA A 47 -1.86 2.51 0.60
CA ALA A 47 -0.71 2.25 1.45
C ALA A 47 -0.50 0.74 1.67
N GLY A 48 -1.57 0.00 2.00
CA GLY A 48 -1.52 -1.45 2.16
C GLY A 48 -1.14 -2.18 0.87
N PHE A 49 -1.59 -1.70 -0.29
CA PHE A 49 -1.17 -2.24 -1.59
C PHE A 49 0.34 -2.04 -1.83
N ILE A 50 0.85 -0.83 -1.57
CA ILE A 50 2.28 -0.50 -1.69
C ILE A 50 3.12 -1.37 -0.75
N GLU A 51 2.71 -1.48 0.51
CA GLU A 51 3.42 -2.27 1.52
C GLU A 51 3.51 -3.75 1.12
N ALA A 52 2.40 -4.32 0.63
CA ALA A 52 2.37 -5.68 0.13
C ALA A 52 3.28 -5.88 -1.09
N ALA A 53 3.32 -4.92 -2.02
CA ALA A 53 4.20 -4.96 -3.18
C ALA A 53 5.70 -4.87 -2.80
N VAL A 54 6.05 -3.98 -1.85
CA VAL A 54 7.42 -3.86 -1.32
C VAL A 54 7.87 -5.15 -0.64
N ARG A 55 7.01 -5.78 0.18
CA ARG A 55 7.31 -7.07 0.80
C ARG A 55 7.51 -8.18 -0.23
N ALA A 56 6.62 -8.28 -1.23
CA ALA A 56 6.74 -9.28 -2.29
C ALA A 56 8.07 -9.12 -3.07
N ARG A 57 8.44 -7.89 -3.41
CA ARG A 57 9.74 -7.57 -4.02
C ARG A 57 10.91 -8.00 -3.13
N GLN A 58 10.87 -7.65 -1.84
CA GLN A 58 11.94 -8.01 -0.90
C GLN A 58 12.14 -9.53 -0.82
N HIS A 59 11.06 -10.29 -0.70
CA HIS A 59 11.15 -11.74 -0.61
C HIS A 59 11.66 -12.38 -1.92
N ASN A 60 11.33 -11.83 -3.09
CA ASN A 60 11.94 -12.28 -4.34
C ASN A 60 13.46 -12.05 -4.36
N ILE A 61 13.95 -10.94 -3.80
CA ILE A 61 15.39 -10.66 -3.69
C ILE A 61 16.05 -11.61 -2.68
N ASP A 62 15.42 -11.85 -1.53
CA ASP A 62 15.93 -12.77 -0.52
C ASP A 62 16.05 -14.20 -1.08
N LEU A 63 15.05 -14.63 -1.86
CA LEU A 63 15.07 -15.90 -2.59
C LEU A 63 16.22 -15.95 -3.61
N ASN A 64 16.47 -14.88 -4.36
CA ASN A 64 17.61 -14.83 -5.29
C ASN A 64 18.95 -14.97 -4.55
N VAL A 65 19.11 -14.25 -3.44
CA VAL A 65 20.35 -14.29 -2.63
C VAL A 65 20.59 -15.69 -2.09
N ILE A 66 19.54 -16.36 -1.57
CA ILE A 66 19.65 -17.73 -1.08
C ILE A 66 19.98 -18.70 -2.21
N HIS A 67 19.29 -18.60 -3.34
CA HIS A 67 19.54 -19.45 -4.49
C HIS A 67 20.99 -19.34 -4.98
N ARG A 68 21.50 -18.12 -5.16
CA ARG A 68 22.90 -17.89 -5.57
C ARG A 68 23.91 -18.49 -4.59
N ARG A 69 23.66 -18.37 -3.29
CA ARG A 69 24.54 -18.96 -2.27
C ARG A 69 24.53 -20.48 -2.29
N ARG A 70 23.42 -21.11 -2.66
CA ARG A 70 23.34 -22.57 -2.86
C ARG A 70 24.15 -23.01 -4.08
N GLU A 71 24.02 -22.29 -5.19
CA GLU A 71 24.76 -22.59 -6.44
C GLU A 71 26.29 -22.56 -6.26
N ILE A 72 26.80 -21.69 -5.36
CA ILE A 72 28.24 -21.63 -5.06
C ILE A 72 28.68 -22.49 -3.86
N GLY A 73 27.78 -23.30 -3.30
CA GLY A 73 28.08 -24.20 -2.18
C GLY A 73 28.29 -23.53 -0.82
N GLU A 74 27.92 -22.25 -0.66
CA GLU A 74 28.01 -21.50 0.61
C GLU A 74 26.82 -21.74 1.56
N LEU A 75 25.83 -22.50 1.12
CA LEU A 75 24.63 -22.82 1.88
C LEU A 75 24.34 -24.33 1.72
N PRO A 76 24.36 -25.11 2.83
CA PRO A 76 23.97 -26.52 2.79
C PRO A 76 22.53 -26.69 2.31
N GLU A 77 22.24 -27.79 1.61
CA GLU A 77 20.87 -28.14 1.17
C GLU A 77 19.87 -28.23 2.34
N GLU A 78 20.34 -28.53 3.56
CA GLU A 78 19.50 -28.63 4.77
C GLU A 78 18.82 -27.32 5.22
N ASP A 79 19.14 -26.16 4.63
CA ASP A 79 18.48 -24.86 4.92
C ASP A 79 17.15 -24.67 4.13
N ASP A 80 16.45 -25.78 3.81
CA ASP A 80 15.22 -25.80 3.02
C ASP A 80 14.01 -25.20 3.74
N GLU A 81 13.95 -25.31 5.06
CA GLU A 81 12.86 -24.72 5.86
C GLU A 81 12.87 -23.19 5.76
N ARG A 82 14.06 -22.57 5.75
CA ARG A 82 14.20 -21.12 5.61
C ARG A 82 13.82 -20.63 4.22
N THR A 83 14.21 -21.37 3.17
CA THR A 83 13.81 -21.05 1.79
C THR A 83 12.30 -21.16 1.61
N ALA A 84 11.70 -22.23 2.13
CA ALA A 84 10.25 -22.40 2.16
C ALA A 84 9.56 -21.25 2.92
N GLY A 85 10.13 -20.77 4.03
CA GLY A 85 9.62 -19.62 4.76
C GLY A 85 9.59 -18.31 3.95
N TYR A 86 10.62 -18.06 3.14
CA TYR A 86 10.63 -16.89 2.23
C TYR A 86 9.62 -17.04 1.08
N GLU A 87 9.47 -18.24 0.55
CA GLU A 87 8.48 -18.51 -0.50
C GLU A 87 7.05 -18.36 0.02
N ASP A 88 6.74 -18.88 1.21
CA ASP A 88 5.45 -18.67 1.87
C ASP A 88 5.20 -17.17 2.13
N SER A 89 6.18 -16.48 2.71
CA SER A 89 6.09 -15.03 2.95
C SER A 89 5.86 -14.23 1.67
N TYR A 90 6.48 -14.63 0.55
CA TYR A 90 6.23 -14.06 -0.77
C TYR A 90 4.78 -14.25 -1.20
N TYR A 91 4.24 -15.47 -1.11
CA TYR A 91 2.86 -15.74 -1.52
C TYR A 91 1.83 -15.08 -0.60
N VAL A 92 2.12 -14.95 0.70
CA VAL A 92 1.31 -14.16 1.64
C VAL A 92 1.27 -12.70 1.21
N ALA A 93 2.42 -12.09 0.92
CA ALA A 93 2.48 -10.71 0.43
C ALA A 93 1.72 -10.55 -0.91
N ARG A 94 1.86 -11.51 -1.84
CA ARG A 94 1.13 -11.51 -3.12
C ARG A 94 -0.38 -11.68 -2.93
N ALA A 95 -0.82 -12.46 -1.94
CA ALA A 95 -2.22 -12.60 -1.58
C ALA A 95 -2.79 -11.29 -1.00
N GLN A 96 -2.04 -10.63 -0.11
CA GLN A 96 -2.41 -9.30 0.41
C GLN A 96 -2.51 -8.27 -0.71
N MET A 97 -1.51 -8.21 -1.60
CA MET A 97 -1.50 -7.33 -2.76
C MET A 97 -2.73 -7.56 -3.66
N ARG A 98 -3.14 -8.82 -3.86
CA ARG A 98 -4.35 -9.19 -4.61
C ARG A 98 -5.64 -8.73 -3.92
N SER A 99 -5.70 -8.83 -2.59
CA SER A 99 -6.85 -8.38 -1.80
C SER A 99 -7.04 -6.86 -1.97
N PHE A 100 -5.98 -6.07 -1.76
CA PHE A 100 -6.03 -4.63 -1.98
C PHE A 100 -6.34 -4.26 -3.44
N PHE A 101 -5.75 -4.97 -4.41
CA PHE A 101 -6.10 -4.79 -5.81
C PHE A 101 -7.60 -5.00 -6.08
N GLY A 102 -8.21 -6.03 -5.50
CA GLY A 102 -9.66 -6.25 -5.60
C GLY A 102 -10.46 -5.07 -5.04
N LEU A 103 -10.05 -4.51 -3.90
CA LEU A 103 -10.68 -3.31 -3.33
C LEU A 103 -10.54 -2.09 -4.25
N LEU A 104 -9.38 -1.92 -4.90
CA LEU A 104 -9.15 -0.86 -5.88
C LEU A 104 -10.03 -1.05 -7.12
N VAL A 105 -10.16 -2.27 -7.65
CA VAL A 105 -11.05 -2.56 -8.79
C VAL A 105 -12.51 -2.25 -8.45
N MET A 106 -12.96 -2.55 -7.24
CA MET A 106 -14.36 -2.34 -6.84
C MET A 106 -14.71 -0.87 -6.58
N SER A 107 -13.74 -0.01 -6.24
CA SER A 107 -14.05 1.30 -5.66
C SER A 107 -13.08 2.44 -6.00
N GLY A 108 -12.02 2.13 -6.72
CA GLY A 108 -11.00 3.08 -7.17
C GLY A 108 -11.27 3.60 -8.59
N PRO A 109 -10.63 4.72 -8.96
CA PRO A 109 -10.66 5.22 -10.33
C PRO A 109 -9.83 4.33 -11.26
N ASP A 110 -10.23 4.24 -12.53
CA ASP A 110 -9.61 3.36 -13.53
C ASP A 110 -8.10 3.58 -13.67
N GLU A 111 -7.64 4.83 -13.64
CA GLU A 111 -6.20 5.13 -13.73
C GLU A 111 -5.39 4.52 -12.57
N LEU A 112 -5.97 4.44 -11.37
CA LEU A 112 -5.32 3.83 -10.20
C LEU A 112 -5.30 2.30 -10.33
N VAL A 113 -6.37 1.72 -10.86
CA VAL A 113 -6.48 0.28 -11.12
C VAL A 113 -5.45 -0.15 -12.16
N GLU A 114 -5.29 0.63 -13.24
CA GLU A 114 -4.31 0.31 -14.28
C GLU A 114 -2.87 0.42 -13.77
N GLN A 115 -2.54 1.42 -12.95
CA GLN A 115 -1.22 1.46 -12.30
C GLN A 115 -1.00 0.27 -11.35
N ALA A 116 -2.02 -0.12 -10.58
CA ALA A 116 -1.92 -1.29 -9.72
C ALA A 116 -1.72 -2.60 -10.53
N ARG A 117 -2.32 -2.70 -11.73
CA ARG A 117 -2.09 -3.80 -12.66
C ARG A 117 -0.62 -3.84 -13.11
N VAL A 118 -0.03 -2.69 -13.43
CA VAL A 118 1.39 -2.57 -13.81
C VAL A 118 2.29 -3.05 -12.66
N VAL A 119 2.05 -2.62 -11.42
CA VAL A 119 2.82 -3.10 -10.24
C VAL A 119 2.80 -4.62 -10.14
N ARG A 120 1.61 -5.23 -10.25
CA ARG A 120 1.45 -6.70 -10.20
C ARG A 120 2.17 -7.41 -11.34
N GLN A 121 2.16 -6.82 -12.53
CA GLN A 121 2.87 -7.36 -13.69
C GLN A 121 4.39 -7.32 -13.47
N ARG A 122 4.92 -6.20 -12.96
CA ARG A 122 6.36 -6.08 -12.65
C ARG A 122 6.80 -7.01 -11.53
N ASP A 123 5.98 -7.20 -10.49
CA ASP A 123 6.27 -8.18 -9.44
C ASP A 123 6.33 -9.61 -10.02
N PHE A 124 5.42 -9.95 -10.95
CA PHE A 124 5.48 -11.24 -11.63
C PHE A 124 6.72 -11.41 -12.50
N GLU A 125 7.12 -10.38 -13.24
CA GLU A 125 8.35 -10.41 -14.04
C GLU A 125 9.59 -10.60 -13.16
N LEU A 126 9.66 -9.92 -12.01
CA LEU A 126 10.72 -10.15 -11.01
C LEU A 126 10.67 -11.59 -10.48
N HIS A 127 9.49 -12.10 -10.16
CA HIS A 127 9.33 -13.47 -9.70
C HIS A 127 9.85 -14.49 -10.72
N VAL A 128 9.59 -14.29 -12.02
CA VAL A 128 10.08 -15.18 -13.10
C VAL A 128 11.60 -15.23 -13.14
N VAL A 129 12.28 -14.08 -13.02
CA VAL A 129 13.74 -14.00 -13.12
C VAL A 129 14.46 -14.18 -11.77
N ARG A 130 13.73 -14.41 -10.67
CA ARG A 130 14.31 -14.39 -9.31
C ARG A 130 15.39 -15.45 -9.07
N LEU A 131 15.47 -16.48 -9.89
CA LEU A 131 16.46 -17.56 -9.77
C LEU A 131 17.62 -17.40 -10.76
N GLU A 132 17.70 -16.29 -11.48
CA GLU A 132 18.85 -16.03 -12.36
C GLU A 132 20.13 -15.84 -11.53
N VAL A 133 21.24 -16.29 -12.09
CA VAL A 133 22.60 -16.22 -11.51
C VAL A 133 23.53 -15.40 -12.41
N ASP A 134 24.68 -14.98 -11.89
CA ASP A 134 25.69 -14.31 -12.72
C ASP A 134 26.56 -15.34 -13.43
N ASP A 135 26.81 -15.13 -14.72
CA ASP A 135 27.76 -15.93 -15.49
C ASP A 135 29.20 -15.59 -15.06
N GLY A 136 29.73 -16.34 -14.09
CA GLY A 136 31.17 -16.38 -13.79
C GLY A 136 31.74 -15.29 -12.89
N GLY A 137 30.89 -14.50 -12.20
CA GLY A 137 31.32 -13.61 -11.12
C GLY A 137 31.18 -14.27 -9.74
N GLY A 138 32.14 -14.01 -8.82
CA GLY A 138 32.00 -14.43 -7.43
C GLY A 138 30.75 -13.84 -6.77
N PHE A 139 30.18 -14.54 -5.79
CA PHE A 139 28.96 -14.09 -5.11
C PHE A 139 29.17 -12.74 -4.41
N ASP A 140 28.28 -11.81 -4.72
CA ASP A 140 28.15 -10.54 -4.01
C ASP A 140 26.68 -10.32 -3.65
N ARG A 141 26.40 -10.27 -2.35
CA ARG A 141 25.06 -10.02 -1.80
C ARG A 141 24.51 -8.65 -2.20
N MET A 142 25.39 -7.66 -2.36
CA MET A 142 25.00 -6.28 -2.69
C MET A 142 24.78 -6.10 -4.19
N ASN A 143 25.39 -6.95 -5.00
CA ASN A 143 25.26 -6.93 -6.45
C ASN A 143 24.40 -8.10 -6.94
N LEU A 144 23.11 -7.80 -7.12
CA LEU A 144 22.18 -8.72 -7.78
C LEU A 144 22.53 -8.89 -9.26
N PRO A 145 22.21 -10.06 -9.85
CA PRO A 145 22.39 -10.26 -11.28
C PRO A 145 21.70 -9.17 -12.10
N PRO A 146 22.28 -8.69 -13.21
CA PRO A 146 21.76 -7.55 -13.95
C PRO A 146 20.28 -7.65 -14.31
N VAL A 147 19.81 -8.85 -14.66
CA VAL A 147 18.41 -9.15 -14.98
C VAL A 147 17.49 -8.99 -13.75
N VAL A 148 17.91 -9.52 -12.59
CA VAL A 148 17.18 -9.40 -11.33
C VAL A 148 17.15 -7.96 -10.85
N ARG A 149 18.30 -7.26 -10.87
CA ARG A 149 18.40 -5.85 -10.52
C ARG A 149 17.48 -4.98 -11.38
N LYS A 150 17.46 -5.22 -12.69
CA LYS A 150 16.60 -4.50 -13.63
C LYS A 150 15.12 -4.74 -13.34
N ALA A 151 14.72 -5.98 -13.07
CA ALA A 151 13.34 -6.31 -12.72
C ALA A 151 12.93 -5.70 -11.37
N ALA A 152 13.79 -5.77 -10.34
CA ALA A 152 13.55 -5.15 -9.04
C ALA A 152 13.35 -3.63 -9.15
N GLY A 153 14.20 -2.94 -9.93
CA GLY A 153 14.05 -1.51 -10.19
C GLY A 153 12.84 -1.17 -11.09
N ALA A 154 12.31 -2.13 -11.85
CA ALA A 154 11.04 -1.94 -12.57
C ALA A 154 9.84 -2.02 -11.61
N VAL A 155 9.90 -2.87 -10.58
CA VAL A 155 8.89 -2.91 -9.51
C VAL A 155 8.90 -1.59 -8.73
N ASP A 156 10.07 -1.10 -8.32
CA ASP A 156 10.19 0.15 -7.56
C ASP A 156 9.59 1.34 -8.31
N ARG A 157 9.94 1.48 -9.60
CA ARG A 157 9.37 2.53 -10.45
C ARG A 157 7.85 2.41 -10.61
N ALA A 158 7.33 1.19 -10.78
CA ALA A 158 5.89 0.99 -10.85
C ALA A 158 5.17 1.37 -9.54
N ILE A 159 5.79 1.09 -8.39
CA ILE A 159 5.26 1.49 -7.07
C ILE A 159 5.26 3.02 -6.94
N GLU A 160 6.33 3.70 -7.36
CA GLU A 160 6.40 5.17 -7.38
C GLU A 160 5.33 5.78 -8.28
N GLU A 161 5.17 5.27 -9.50
CA GLU A 161 4.14 5.71 -10.44
C GLU A 161 2.72 5.51 -9.89
N PHE A 162 2.46 4.35 -9.27
CA PHE A 162 1.21 4.09 -8.56
C PHE A 162 0.98 5.10 -7.42
N ALA A 163 2.00 5.36 -6.59
CA ALA A 163 1.91 6.29 -5.48
C ALA A 163 1.63 7.74 -5.94
N LEU A 164 2.23 8.16 -7.05
CA LEU A 164 1.98 9.47 -7.66
C LEU A 164 0.52 9.62 -8.13
N VAL A 165 -0.05 8.56 -8.71
CA VAL A 165 -1.48 8.55 -9.09
C VAL A 165 -2.36 8.50 -7.84
N ALA A 166 -2.05 7.64 -6.87
CA ALA A 166 -2.79 7.53 -5.61
C ALA A 166 -2.89 8.88 -4.89
N ARG A 167 -1.80 9.66 -4.84
CA ARG A 167 -1.75 10.99 -4.23
C ARG A 167 -2.82 11.94 -4.76
N LYS A 168 -3.21 11.84 -6.04
CA LYS A 168 -4.27 12.69 -6.63
C LYS A 168 -5.65 12.40 -6.04
N HIS A 169 -5.86 11.18 -5.54
CA HIS A 169 -7.16 10.67 -5.09
C HIS A 169 -7.29 10.56 -3.57
N THR A 170 -6.17 10.66 -2.86
CA THR A 170 -6.09 10.51 -1.40
C THR A 170 -5.76 11.82 -0.68
N ALA A 171 -5.29 12.85 -1.39
CA ALA A 171 -5.09 14.20 -0.87
C ALA A 171 -6.40 14.99 -0.62
#